data_AF-A0A0D6Q2W9-F1
#
_entry.id   AF-A0A0D6Q2W9-F1
#
_cell.length_a   1.000
_cell.length_b   1.000
_cell.length_c   1.000
_cell.angle_alpha   90.00
_cell.angle_beta   90.00
_cell.angle_gamma   90.00
#
_symmetry.space_group_name_H-M   'P 1'
#
loop_
_entity.id
_entity.type
_entity.pdbx_description
1 polymer ?
#
loop_
_entity_poly.entity_id
_entity_poly.type
_entity_poly.pdbx_seq_one_letter_code
_entity_poly.pdbx_strand_id
1 'polypeptide(L)'
;MRYRVVVALMAAGMACGGMVNGARAAQVQDQPVSPAPHGETELQKLPPYQNKVNEYIDLASVQVHGTHSSATFIQDFDEDMIRHGLPFASVRFSVMYNCAADTYRTLSYATWSGHMGTGHRIADGPVPRGEMTVDPSLRDGRRIACAHVGHNHAGGQ
;
A
#
# COMPACT_ATOMS: atom_id res chain seq x y z
N MET A 1 -20.61 53.13 6.73
CA MET A 1 -20.72 53.84 5.43
C MET A 1 -20.30 52.89 4.33
N ARG A 2 -21.19 52.69 3.33
CA ARG A 2 -20.99 51.85 2.15
C ARG A 2 -20.26 52.65 1.08
N TYR A 3 -19.25 52.08 0.40
CA TYR A 3 -18.91 52.50 -0.97
C TYR A 3 -18.50 51.30 -1.83
N ARG A 4 -18.99 51.34 -3.07
CA ARG A 4 -19.05 50.27 -4.08
C ARG A 4 -17.91 50.41 -5.11
N VAL A 5 -17.43 49.26 -5.57
CA VAL A 5 -17.10 48.81 -6.94
C VAL A 5 -16.80 49.86 -8.02
N VAL A 6 -15.69 49.66 -8.77
CA VAL A 6 -15.64 49.89 -10.22
C VAL A 6 -14.89 48.74 -10.90
N VAL A 7 -15.56 48.10 -11.85
CA VAL A 7 -15.04 47.16 -12.85
C VAL A 7 -14.56 47.96 -14.06
N ALA A 8 -13.42 47.59 -14.65
CA ALA A 8 -13.05 48.01 -15.99
C ALA A 8 -12.86 46.78 -16.89
N LEU A 9 -13.83 46.56 -17.79
CA LEU A 9 -13.69 45.70 -18.96
C LEU A 9 -12.75 46.40 -19.96
N MET A 10 -11.82 45.65 -20.54
CA MET A 10 -11.21 45.99 -21.83
C MET A 10 -11.53 44.84 -22.78
N ALA A 11 -12.29 45.17 -23.82
CA ALA A 11 -12.69 44.27 -24.89
C ALA A 11 -11.79 44.46 -26.12
N ALA A 12 -11.69 43.36 -26.87
CA ALA A 12 -11.47 43.24 -28.31
C ALA A 12 -10.06 43.49 -28.89
N GLY A 13 -9.46 42.38 -29.34
CA GLY A 13 -8.67 42.32 -30.55
C GLY A 13 -9.00 41.01 -31.29
N MET A 14 -9.84 41.09 -32.33
CA MET A 14 -10.02 40.00 -33.30
C MET A 14 -9.06 40.23 -34.46
N ALA A 15 -8.25 39.22 -34.81
CA ALA A 15 -7.58 39.13 -36.10
C ALA A 15 -7.64 37.68 -36.60
N CYS A 16 -8.13 37.53 -37.83
CA CYS A 16 -8.39 36.28 -38.54
C CYS A 16 -7.12 35.54 -39.00
N GLY A 17 -7.25 34.21 -39.13
CA GLY A 17 -6.69 33.46 -40.27
C GLY A 17 -5.56 32.47 -39.95
N GLY A 18 -5.84 31.18 -40.16
CA GLY A 18 -4.81 30.14 -40.29
C GLY A 18 -5.26 28.75 -39.85
N MET A 19 -5.80 27.95 -40.77
CA MET A 19 -6.00 26.50 -40.56
C MET A 19 -4.65 25.78 -40.63
N VAL A 20 -4.28 25.02 -39.58
CA VAL A 20 -3.35 23.88 -39.70
C VAL A 20 -3.80 22.73 -38.78
N ASN A 21 -3.94 21.57 -39.41
CA ASN A 21 -4.15 20.21 -38.92
C ASN A 21 -3.84 19.89 -37.44
N GLY A 22 -4.85 19.29 -36.78
CA GLY A 22 -4.75 17.99 -36.11
C GLY A 22 -3.65 17.78 -35.07
N ALA A 23 -3.98 18.05 -33.80
CA ALA A 23 -3.31 17.43 -32.66
C ALA A 23 -4.32 16.60 -31.86
N ARG A 24 -4.13 15.28 -31.91
CA ARG A 24 -4.80 14.28 -31.08
C ARG A 24 -4.42 14.46 -29.60
N ALA A 25 -5.37 14.07 -28.75
CA ALA A 25 -5.19 13.46 -27.43
C ALA A 25 -4.48 14.28 -26.34
N ALA A 26 -5.27 14.93 -25.50
CA ALA A 26 -4.92 15.07 -24.09
C ALA A 26 -5.72 14.02 -23.30
N GLN A 27 -5.06 12.91 -22.99
CA GLN A 27 -5.56 11.89 -22.09
C GLN A 27 -5.75 12.52 -20.70
N VAL A 28 -7.00 12.64 -20.25
CA VAL A 28 -7.32 12.79 -18.83
C VAL A 28 -7.49 11.38 -18.27
N GLN A 29 -6.38 10.71 -18.01
CA GLN A 29 -6.32 9.48 -17.22
C GLN A 29 -5.04 9.50 -16.39
N ASP A 30 -5.12 10.12 -15.22
CA ASP A 30 -4.22 9.84 -14.09
C ASP A 30 -4.83 10.44 -12.81
N GLN A 31 -6.03 10.01 -12.47
CA GLN A 31 -6.40 9.94 -11.06
C GLN A 31 -5.81 8.63 -10.54
N PRO A 32 -4.91 8.65 -9.54
CA PRO A 32 -4.49 7.40 -8.92
C PRO A 32 -5.75 6.73 -8.37
N VAL A 33 -6.02 5.52 -8.88
CA VAL A 33 -7.05 4.63 -8.36
C VAL A 33 -6.78 4.52 -6.86
N SER A 34 -7.63 5.16 -6.06
CA SER A 34 -7.65 4.93 -4.62
C SER A 34 -7.85 3.42 -4.45
N PRO A 35 -6.95 2.71 -3.75
CA PRO A 35 -7.10 1.28 -3.58
C PRO A 35 -8.49 1.03 -2.99
N ALA A 36 -9.20 0.08 -3.61
CA ALA A 36 -10.56 -0.31 -3.23
C ALA A 36 -10.65 -0.52 -1.71
N PRO A 37 -11.81 -0.23 -1.08
CA PRO A 37 -12.00 -0.52 0.34
C PRO A 37 -11.68 -1.99 0.54
N HIS A 38 -10.68 -2.26 1.39
CA HIS A 38 -10.30 -3.62 1.73
C HIS A 38 -11.56 -4.35 2.19
N GLY A 39 -11.78 -5.56 1.68
CA GLY A 39 -12.74 -6.49 2.29
C GLY A 39 -12.45 -6.67 3.78
N GLU A 40 -13.36 -7.31 4.50
CA GLU A 40 -13.17 -7.59 5.93
C GLU A 40 -11.76 -8.15 6.17
N THR A 41 -10.96 -7.41 6.94
CA THR A 41 -9.58 -7.78 7.24
C THR A 41 -9.59 -8.98 8.17
N GLU A 42 -8.82 -10.02 7.85
CA GLU A 42 -8.77 -11.25 8.64
C GLU A 42 -7.38 -11.37 9.29
N LEU A 43 -7.22 -10.71 10.44
CA LEU A 43 -5.92 -10.64 11.10
C LEU A 43 -5.63 -11.87 11.95
N GLN A 44 -4.53 -12.56 11.63
CA GLN A 44 -3.94 -13.58 12.48
C GLN A 44 -2.69 -13.02 13.16
N LYS A 45 -2.68 -13.02 14.49
CA LYS A 45 -1.50 -12.65 15.29
C LYS A 45 -0.38 -13.69 15.11
N LEU A 46 0.83 -13.22 14.92
CA LEU A 46 2.03 -14.04 14.75
C LEU A 46 2.77 -14.18 16.09
N PRO A 47 3.62 -15.21 16.24
CA PRO A 47 4.50 -15.33 17.39
C PRO A 47 5.34 -14.07 17.58
N PRO A 48 5.53 -13.61 18.83
CA PRO A 48 6.27 -12.38 19.09
C PRO A 48 7.74 -12.53 18.68
N TYR A 49 8.21 -11.63 17.83
CA TYR A 49 9.62 -11.55 17.43
C TYR A 49 10.37 -10.41 18.12
N GLN A 50 9.78 -9.22 18.17
CA GLN A 50 10.37 -8.05 18.83
C GLN A 50 9.60 -7.70 20.10
N ASN A 51 10.32 -7.24 21.12
CA ASN A 51 9.69 -6.69 22.31
C ASN A 51 8.92 -5.41 21.95
N LYS A 52 7.73 -5.22 22.52
CA LYS A 52 6.84 -4.08 22.31
C LYS A 52 6.27 -3.89 20.90
N VAL A 53 6.34 -4.91 20.06
CA VAL A 53 5.73 -4.92 18.73
C VAL A 53 4.95 -6.22 18.57
N ASN A 54 3.66 -6.10 18.31
CA ASN A 54 2.81 -7.22 17.93
C ASN A 54 2.77 -7.32 16.41
N GLU A 55 2.88 -8.53 15.87
CA GLU A 55 2.91 -8.76 14.44
C GLU A 55 1.67 -9.54 14.00
N TYR A 56 1.12 -9.19 12.84
CA TYR A 56 -0.07 -9.82 12.27
C TYR A 56 0.10 -10.06 10.78
N ILE A 57 -0.52 -11.11 10.28
CA ILE A 57 -0.75 -11.32 8.85
C ILE A 57 -2.25 -11.19 8.56
N ASP A 58 -2.60 -10.51 7.47
CA ASP A 58 -3.98 -10.43 6.99
C ASP A 58 -4.24 -11.59 6.00
N LEU A 59 -4.97 -12.61 6.47
CA LEU A 59 -5.26 -13.83 5.71
C LEU A 59 -6.09 -13.55 4.46
N ALA A 60 -7.03 -12.60 4.54
CA ALA A 60 -7.87 -12.19 3.41
C ALA A 60 -7.07 -11.53 2.28
N SER A 61 -5.86 -11.02 2.58
CA SER A 61 -4.97 -10.41 1.60
C SER A 61 -4.05 -11.40 0.88
N VAL A 62 -4.03 -12.67 1.29
CA VAL A 62 -3.13 -13.68 0.71
C VAL A 62 -3.54 -14.01 -0.73
N GLN A 63 -2.62 -13.84 -1.67
CA GLN A 63 -2.84 -14.19 -3.08
C GLN A 63 -1.66 -14.99 -3.63
N VAL A 64 -1.96 -16.12 -4.27
CA VAL A 64 -0.96 -17.03 -4.86
C VAL A 64 -0.72 -16.69 -6.33
N HIS A 65 0.56 -16.65 -6.72
CA HIS A 65 1.03 -16.31 -8.07
C HIS A 65 2.09 -17.32 -8.54
N GLY A 66 1.66 -18.49 -9.04
CA GLY A 66 2.58 -19.57 -9.37
C GLY A 66 3.36 -20.02 -8.13
N THR A 67 4.70 -19.95 -8.18
CA THR A 67 5.59 -20.29 -7.05
C THR A 67 5.75 -19.17 -6.01
N HIS A 68 4.98 -18.08 -6.12
CA HIS A 68 5.03 -16.95 -5.22
C HIS A 68 3.70 -16.76 -4.49
N SER A 69 3.73 -16.04 -3.37
CA SER A 69 2.52 -15.60 -2.67
C SER A 69 2.70 -14.18 -2.16
N SER A 70 1.71 -13.33 -2.37
CA SER A 70 1.64 -12.03 -1.72
C SER A 70 0.79 -12.08 -0.45
N ALA A 71 1.08 -11.21 0.51
CA ALA A 71 0.31 -11.02 1.73
C ALA A 71 0.57 -9.62 2.31
N THR A 72 -0.37 -9.13 3.11
CA THR A 72 -0.21 -7.95 3.96
C THR A 72 0.19 -8.37 5.36
N PHE A 73 1.19 -7.69 5.90
CA PHE A 73 1.67 -7.85 7.25
C PHE A 73 1.54 -6.53 8.00
N ILE A 74 1.30 -6.61 9.30
CA ILE A 74 1.09 -5.46 10.16
C ILE A 74 2.02 -5.57 11.37
N GLN A 75 2.79 -4.51 11.62
CA GLN A 75 3.49 -4.30 12.87
C GLN A 75 2.70 -3.28 13.69
N ASP A 76 2.30 -3.68 14.89
CA ASP A 76 1.46 -2.92 15.80
C ASP A 76 2.27 -2.58 17.05
N PHE A 77 2.48 -1.29 17.28
CA PHE A 77 3.40 -0.81 18.31
C PHE A 77 2.67 -0.60 19.62
N ASP A 78 3.30 -0.97 20.74
CA ASP A 78 2.71 -0.76 22.07
C ASP A 78 2.46 0.73 22.36
N GLU A 79 1.42 1.01 23.16
CA GLU A 79 1.05 2.37 23.58
C GLU A 79 2.19 3.14 24.25
N ASP A 80 3.09 2.44 24.94
CA ASP A 80 4.28 3.03 25.53
C ASP A 80 5.14 3.73 24.46
N MET A 81 5.37 3.10 23.31
CA MET A 81 6.20 3.68 22.25
C MET A 81 5.56 4.93 21.68
N ILE A 82 4.23 4.90 21.51
CA ILE A 82 3.43 6.03 21.02
C ILE A 82 3.49 7.19 22.02
N ARG A 83 3.33 6.91 23.32
CA ARG A 83 3.43 7.92 24.39
C ARG A 83 4.80 8.59 24.45
N HIS A 84 5.86 7.87 24.07
CA HIS A 84 7.23 8.38 24.00
C HIS A 84 7.59 8.99 22.63
N GLY A 85 6.60 9.28 21.79
CA GLY A 85 6.78 10.11 20.58
C GLY A 85 6.81 9.35 19.26
N LEU A 86 6.48 8.05 19.23
CA LEU A 86 6.26 7.36 17.95
C LEU A 86 5.01 7.97 17.26
N PRO A 87 5.13 8.49 16.02
CA PRO A 87 4.08 9.28 15.41
C PRO A 87 2.96 8.45 14.75
N PHE A 88 3.04 7.11 14.82
CA PHE A 88 2.08 6.18 14.27
C PHE A 88 1.88 4.99 15.23
N ALA A 89 0.72 4.36 15.15
CA ALA A 89 0.39 3.21 16.01
C ALA A 89 0.69 1.87 15.33
N SER A 90 0.65 1.84 14.00
CA SER A 90 0.99 0.63 13.24
C SER A 90 1.63 0.93 11.90
N VAL A 91 2.27 -0.10 11.34
CA VAL A 91 2.84 -0.12 10.00
C VAL A 91 2.18 -1.26 9.24
N ARG A 92 1.72 -1.02 8.02
CA ARG A 92 1.31 -2.06 7.07
C ARG A 92 2.36 -2.16 5.98
N PHE A 93 2.77 -3.38 5.65
CA PHE A 93 3.53 -3.62 4.44
C PHE A 93 2.96 -4.82 3.69
N SER A 94 2.93 -4.70 2.35
CA SER A 94 2.64 -5.84 1.49
C SER A 94 3.95 -6.40 0.97
N VAL A 95 4.07 -7.71 0.96
CA VAL A 95 5.25 -8.44 0.50
C VAL A 95 4.85 -9.48 -0.53
N MET A 96 5.78 -9.80 -1.43
CA MET A 96 5.71 -10.98 -2.29
C MET A 96 6.79 -11.95 -1.81
N TYR A 97 6.37 -13.09 -1.28
CA TYR A 97 7.25 -14.20 -0.94
C TYR A 97 7.52 -15.05 -2.18
N ASN A 98 8.78 -15.42 -2.35
CA ASN A 98 9.12 -16.59 -3.14
C ASN A 98 8.87 -17.82 -2.25
N CYS A 99 8.00 -18.73 -2.67
CA CYS A 99 7.70 -19.92 -1.87
C CYS A 99 8.64 -21.09 -2.17
N ALA A 100 9.40 -21.01 -3.28
CA ALA A 100 10.44 -21.97 -3.65
C ALA A 100 11.83 -21.60 -3.10
N ALA A 101 12.08 -20.32 -2.81
CA ALA A 101 13.30 -19.82 -2.17
C ALA A 101 12.99 -19.14 -0.84
N ASP A 102 13.96 -18.96 0.06
CA ASP A 102 13.75 -18.22 1.31
C ASP A 102 13.94 -16.70 1.10
N THR A 103 13.28 -16.16 0.07
CA THR A 103 13.37 -14.74 -0.32
C THR A 103 12.01 -14.07 -0.39
N TYR A 104 12.01 -12.74 -0.26
CA TYR A 104 10.83 -11.90 -0.43
C TYR A 104 11.21 -10.55 -1.04
N ARG A 105 10.22 -9.83 -1.54
CA ARG A 105 10.35 -8.39 -1.84
C ARG A 105 9.19 -7.61 -1.25
N THR A 106 9.45 -6.40 -0.80
CA THR A 106 8.40 -5.49 -0.35
C THR A 106 7.72 -4.84 -1.56
N LEU A 107 6.39 -4.84 -1.57
CA LEU A 107 5.56 -4.22 -2.59
C LEU A 107 5.08 -2.83 -2.14
N SER A 108 4.75 -2.70 -0.87
CA SER A 108 4.30 -1.44 -0.26
C SER A 108 4.68 -1.36 1.21
N TYR A 109 4.82 -0.15 1.72
CA TYR A 109 5.00 0.16 3.12
C TYR A 109 4.25 1.45 3.43
N ALA A 110 3.42 1.44 4.47
CA ALA A 110 2.72 2.63 4.93
C ALA A 110 2.54 2.63 6.46
N THR A 111 2.59 3.82 7.06
CA THR A 111 2.33 4.04 8.48
C THR A 111 0.88 4.47 8.71
N TRP A 112 0.31 4.05 9.84
CA TRP A 112 -1.11 4.24 10.16
C TRP A 112 -1.29 4.79 11.57
N SER A 113 -2.26 5.68 11.71
CA SER A 113 -2.57 6.36 12.97
C SER A 113 -3.24 5.45 14.00
N GLY A 114 -3.95 4.40 13.56
CA GLY A 114 -4.60 3.43 14.43
C GLY A 114 -3.82 2.13 14.55
N HIS A 115 -4.12 1.37 15.60
CA HIS A 115 -3.59 0.03 15.80
C HIS A 115 -4.07 -0.94 14.72
N MET A 116 -3.32 -2.01 14.51
CA MET A 116 -3.69 -3.10 13.59
C MET A 116 -3.99 -2.63 12.15
N GLY A 117 -3.32 -1.57 11.69
CA GLY A 117 -3.49 -1.01 10.35
C GLY A 117 -4.78 -0.19 10.14
N THR A 118 -5.42 0.26 11.21
CA THR A 118 -6.66 1.05 11.17
C THR A 118 -6.39 2.56 11.21
N GLY A 119 -7.46 3.37 11.15
CA GLY A 119 -7.38 4.83 11.16
C GLY A 119 -7.00 5.39 9.78
N HIS A 120 -6.43 6.60 9.77
CA HIS A 120 -5.92 7.20 8.55
C HIS A 120 -4.45 6.84 8.32
N ARG A 121 -4.09 6.65 7.05
CA ARG A 121 -2.72 6.50 6.57
C ARG A 121 -1.96 7.81 6.79
N ILE A 122 -0.78 7.74 7.40
CA ILE A 122 0.05 8.90 7.73
C ILE A 122 1.07 9.16 6.62
N ALA A 123 1.87 8.16 6.25
CA ALA A 123 2.91 8.31 5.24
C ALA A 123 3.26 6.98 4.58
N ASP A 124 3.87 7.09 3.39
CA ASP A 124 4.52 5.98 2.71
C ASP A 124 5.98 5.93 3.11
N GLY A 125 6.43 4.71 3.41
CA GLY A 125 7.83 4.46 3.71
C GLY A 125 8.59 4.01 2.47
N PRO A 126 9.92 3.96 2.58
CA PRO A 126 10.75 3.47 1.49
C PRO A 126 10.45 1.99 1.22
N VAL A 127 10.28 1.64 -0.04
CA VAL A 127 10.17 0.24 -0.51
C VAL A 127 11.53 -0.16 -1.08
N PRO A 128 12.28 -1.08 -0.43
CA PRO A 128 13.55 -1.56 -0.95
C PRO A 128 13.40 -2.18 -2.33
N ARG A 129 14.41 -1.98 -3.21
CA ARG A 129 14.44 -2.63 -4.53
C ARG A 129 15.08 -4.01 -4.41
N GLY A 130 14.58 -4.95 -5.21
CA GLY A 130 15.12 -6.30 -5.32
C GLY A 130 14.53 -7.29 -4.30
N GLU A 131 15.01 -8.53 -4.38
CA GLU A 131 14.68 -9.57 -3.40
C GLU A 131 15.67 -9.55 -2.22
N MET A 132 15.16 -9.90 -1.05
CA MET A 132 15.89 -10.00 0.20
C MET A 132 15.64 -11.36 0.83
N THR A 133 16.59 -11.86 1.61
CA THR A 133 16.37 -13.06 2.43
C THR A 133 15.30 -12.78 3.47
N VAL A 134 14.42 -13.76 3.71
CA VAL A 134 13.35 -13.67 4.70
C VAL A 134 13.97 -13.55 6.10
N ASP A 135 13.69 -12.42 6.77
CA ASP A 135 14.08 -12.21 8.15
C ASP A 135 13.22 -13.06 9.11
N PRO A 136 13.66 -13.28 10.36
CA PRO A 136 12.90 -14.13 11.28
C PRO A 136 11.47 -13.63 11.58
N SER A 137 11.20 -12.32 11.61
CA SER A 137 9.84 -11.75 11.78
C SER A 137 8.88 -12.20 10.69
N LEU A 138 9.38 -12.38 9.47
CA LEU A 138 8.55 -12.72 8.32
C LEU A 138 8.43 -14.23 8.06
N ARG A 139 9.15 -15.07 8.80
CA ARG A 139 9.15 -16.53 8.57
C ARG A 139 7.79 -17.17 8.78
N ASP A 140 7.10 -16.82 9.87
CA ASP A 140 5.77 -17.36 10.12
C ASP A 140 4.74 -16.82 9.13
N GLY A 141 4.81 -15.54 8.79
CA GLY A 141 3.99 -14.94 7.73
C GLY A 141 4.19 -15.65 6.38
N ARG A 142 5.45 -15.91 5.99
CA ARG A 142 5.79 -16.68 4.78
C ARG A 142 5.21 -18.08 4.83
N ARG A 143 5.38 -18.81 5.95
CA ARG A 143 4.87 -20.17 6.11
C ARG A 143 3.36 -20.21 5.88
N ILE A 144 2.62 -19.24 6.43
CA ILE A 144 1.18 -19.13 6.27
C ILE A 144 0.81 -18.79 4.82
N ALA A 145 1.40 -17.73 4.25
CA ALA A 145 1.11 -17.28 2.89
C ALA A 145 1.43 -18.38 1.83
N CYS A 146 2.54 -19.09 2.01
CA CYS A 146 2.98 -20.12 1.07
C CYS A 146 2.28 -21.49 1.25
N ALA A 147 1.44 -21.68 2.27
CA ALA A 147 0.84 -22.98 2.59
C ALA A 147 0.07 -23.60 1.40
N HIS A 148 -0.52 -22.78 0.54
CA HIS A 148 -1.37 -23.22 -0.57
C HIS A 148 -0.67 -23.30 -1.93
N VAL A 149 0.60 -22.90 -2.03
CA VAL A 149 1.34 -22.87 -3.32
C VAL A 149 1.55 -24.26 -3.91
N GLY A 150 1.68 -25.30 -3.08
CA GLY A 150 1.84 -26.69 -3.54
C GLY A 150 0.52 -27.37 -3.99
N HIS A 151 -0.64 -26.87 -3.55
CA HIS A 151 -1.92 -27.52 -3.84
C HIS A 151 -2.50 -27.14 -5.21
N ASN A 152 -2.14 -25.97 -5.75
CA ASN A 152 -2.64 -25.51 -7.05
C ASN A 152 -1.93 -26.17 -8.25
N HIS A 153 -0.79 -26.83 -8.05
CA HIS A 153 -0.07 -27.55 -9.11
C HIS A 153 -0.60 -28.97 -9.39
N ALA A 154 -1.45 -29.52 -8.51
CA ALA A 154 -1.94 -30.90 -8.63
C ALA A 154 -3.26 -31.04 -9.42
N GLY A 155 -3.89 -29.94 -9.84
CA GLY A 155 -5.19 -29.93 -10.53
C GLY A 155 -5.16 -29.78 -12.05
N GLY A 156 -3.98 -29.77 -12.67
CA GLY A 156 -3.80 -29.61 -14.11
C GLY A 156 -3.13 -30.84 -14.74
N GLN A 157 -3.88 -31.93 -14.87
CA GLN A 157 -3.57 -33.03 -15.78
C GLN A 157 -4.86 -33.46 -16.49
#